data_AF-A0A5D2ZLL7-F1
#
_entry.id   AF-A0A5D2ZLL7-F1
#
_cell.length_a   1.000
_cell.length_b   1.000
_cell.length_c   1.000
_cell.angle_alpha   90.00
_cell.angle_beta   90.00
_cell.angle_gamma   90.00
#
_symmetry.space_group_name_H-M   'P 1'
#
loop_
_entity.id
_entity.type
_entity.pdbx_description
1 polymer ?
#
loop_
_entity_poly.entity_id
_entity_poly.type
_entity_poly.pdbx_seq_one_letter_code
_entity_poly.pdbx_strand_id
1 'polypeptide(L)'
;MNFIKEMKKKKFDNFIHNIRTNISLLVPHDGAMCDLLWSDPEDVVDGWALSLRGADFLFGSTNISMFNHTNNIDYICRAHQLVMEGYK
;
A
#
# COMPACT_ATOMS: atom_id res chain seq x y z
N MET A 1 -13.09 -22.49 -8.10
CA MET A 1 -12.07 -21.48 -8.45
C MET A 1 -12.65 -20.08 -8.69
N ASN A 2 -13.82 -19.93 -9.32
CA ASN A 2 -14.45 -18.62 -9.59
C ASN A 2 -15.02 -17.91 -8.35
N PHE A 3 -15.68 -18.63 -7.44
CA PHE A 3 -16.28 -18.05 -6.23
C PHE A 3 -15.26 -17.35 -5.30
N ILE A 4 -14.10 -17.98 -5.08
CA ILE A 4 -13.02 -17.40 -4.26
C ILE A 4 -12.44 -16.15 -4.92
N LYS A 5 -12.29 -16.13 -6.25
CA LYS A 5 -11.83 -14.95 -6.99
C LYS A 5 -12.83 -13.79 -6.88
N GLU A 6 -14.13 -14.07 -7.01
CA GLU A 6 -15.19 -13.06 -6.83
C GLU A 6 -15.24 -12.51 -5.41
N MET A 7 -15.08 -13.37 -4.38
CA MET A 7 -15.01 -12.90 -2.99
C MET A 7 -13.82 -11.98 -2.75
N LYS A 8 -12.63 -12.32 -3.30
CA LYS A 8 -11.44 -11.45 -3.21
C LYS A 8 -11.67 -10.11 -3.91
N LYS A 9 -12.24 -10.13 -5.11
CA LYS A 9 -12.60 -8.92 -5.87
C LYS A 9 -13.57 -8.04 -5.09
N LYS A 10 -14.66 -8.60 -4.56
CA LYS A 10 -15.63 -7.85 -3.73
C LYS A 10 -14.99 -7.26 -2.48
N LYS A 11 -14.08 -7.97 -1.80
CA LYS A 11 -13.34 -7.44 -0.65
C LYS A 11 -12.46 -6.26 -1.04
N PHE A 12 -11.76 -6.36 -2.17
CA PHE A 12 -10.94 -5.27 -2.70
C PHE A 12 -11.79 -4.06 -3.10
N ASP A 13 -12.89 -4.28 -3.82
CA ASP A 13 -13.82 -3.21 -4.23
C ASP A 13 -14.42 -2.48 -3.00
N ASN A 14 -14.79 -3.22 -1.95
CA ASN A 14 -15.26 -2.64 -0.69
C ASN A 14 -14.16 -1.85 0.03
N PHE A 15 -12.92 -2.33 0.01
CA PHE A 15 -11.78 -1.61 0.57
C PHE A 15 -11.55 -0.27 -0.16
N ILE A 16 -11.56 -0.27 -1.49
CA ILE A 16 -11.46 0.95 -2.30
C ILE A 16 -12.64 1.90 -2.05
N HIS A 17 -13.86 1.35 -1.92
CA HIS A 17 -15.04 2.15 -1.57
C HIS A 17 -14.86 2.83 -0.21
N ASN A 18 -14.42 2.10 0.80
CA ASN A 18 -14.16 2.63 2.14
C ASN A 18 -13.07 3.71 2.16
N ILE A 19 -12.00 3.57 1.37
CA ILE A 19 -10.99 4.63 1.25
C ILE A 19 -11.62 5.91 0.69
N ARG A 20 -12.44 5.79 -0.37
CA ARG A 20 -13.07 6.93 -1.03
C ARG A 20 -14.09 7.65 -0.14
N THR A 21 -14.82 6.92 0.70
CA THR A 21 -15.85 7.49 1.56
C THR A 21 -15.30 8.00 2.90
N ASN A 22 -14.35 7.28 3.50
CA ASN A 22 -13.79 7.62 4.82
C ASN A 22 -12.62 8.62 4.79
N ILE A 23 -12.03 8.93 3.63
CA ILE A 23 -11.05 10.04 3.53
C ILE A 23 -11.61 11.37 4.08
N SER A 24 -12.93 11.54 4.07
CA SER A 24 -13.62 12.73 4.58
C SER A 24 -13.74 12.79 6.11
N LEU A 25 -13.47 11.69 6.82
CA LEU A 25 -13.76 11.49 8.25
C LEU A 25 -12.58 10.75 8.92
N LEU A 26 -11.45 11.43 9.10
CA LEU A 26 -10.23 10.93 9.77
C LEU A 26 -9.66 9.58 9.27
N VAL A 27 -8.41 9.63 8.83
CA VAL A 27 -7.63 8.40 8.59
C VAL A 27 -7.38 7.70 9.93
N PRO A 28 -7.67 6.39 10.06
CA PRO A 28 -7.33 5.61 11.24
C PRO A 28 -5.82 5.64 11.55
N HIS A 29 -5.45 5.50 12.82
CA HIS A 29 -4.04 5.46 13.23
C HIS A 29 -3.34 4.13 12.89
N ASP A 30 -4.09 3.08 12.54
CA ASP A 30 -3.59 1.76 12.20
C ASP A 30 -4.36 1.10 11.05
N GLY A 31 -3.83 -0.03 10.58
CA GLY A 31 -4.44 -0.87 9.55
C GLY A 31 -4.28 -0.36 8.13
N ALA A 32 -4.88 -1.08 7.18
CA ALA A 32 -4.57 -0.97 5.76
C ALA A 32 -4.78 0.43 5.14
N MET A 33 -5.61 1.29 5.74
CA MET A 33 -5.77 2.67 5.26
C MET A 33 -4.64 3.59 5.75
N CYS A 34 -4.16 3.40 6.98
CA CYS A 34 -2.95 4.03 7.47
C CYS A 34 -1.76 3.57 6.61
N ASP A 35 -1.61 2.24 6.47
CA ASP A 35 -0.53 1.58 5.72
C ASP A 35 -0.43 2.05 4.26
N LEU A 36 -1.59 2.32 3.62
CA LEU A 36 -1.61 2.80 2.23
C LEU A 36 -1.11 4.24 2.10
N LEU A 37 -1.29 5.06 3.13
CA LEU A 37 -1.04 6.50 3.07
C LEU A 37 0.34 6.90 3.59
N TRP A 38 0.94 6.13 4.50
CA TRP A 38 2.14 6.54 5.22
C TRP A 38 3.37 5.61 5.02
N SER A 39 3.21 4.43 4.38
CA SER A 39 4.26 3.42 4.24
C SER A 39 5.27 3.94 3.24
N ASP A 40 6.55 3.62 3.37
CA ASP A 40 7.58 4.08 2.42
C ASP A 40 8.39 2.91 1.84
N PRO A 41 8.77 2.93 0.55
CA PRO A 41 9.77 2.01 0.03
C PRO A 41 11.15 2.34 0.64
N GLU A 42 11.92 1.30 0.94
CA GLU A 42 13.30 1.43 1.42
C GLU A 42 14.21 0.38 0.75
N ASP A 43 15.30 0.84 0.15
CA ASP A 43 16.20 0.02 -0.68
C ASP A 43 17.02 -0.96 0.18
N VAL A 44 17.29 -0.59 1.44
CA VAL A 44 18.04 -1.42 2.39
C VAL A 44 17.19 -2.44 3.15
N VAL A 45 15.86 -2.40 2.99
CA VAL A 45 14.92 -3.32 3.64
C VAL A 45 14.58 -4.46 2.69
N ASP A 46 14.76 -5.70 3.14
CA ASP A 46 14.17 -6.87 2.47
C ASP A 46 12.91 -7.29 3.23
N GLY A 47 11.74 -7.13 2.61
CA GLY A 47 10.46 -7.39 3.25
C GLY A 47 9.87 -6.17 3.95
N TRP A 48 9.45 -6.33 5.22
CA TRP A 48 8.83 -5.28 6.04
C TRP A 48 9.74 -4.84 7.18
N ALA A 49 9.78 -3.54 7.46
CA ALA A 49 10.42 -2.99 8.67
C ALA A 49 9.54 -1.89 9.30
N LEU A 50 9.79 -1.56 10.56
CA LEU A 50 9.08 -0.47 11.23
C LEU A 50 9.57 0.89 10.73
N SER A 51 8.63 1.79 10.44
CA SER A 51 8.98 3.17 10.07
C SER A 51 9.39 3.98 11.28
N LEU A 52 10.45 4.78 11.14
CA LEU A 52 10.85 5.78 12.14
C LEU A 52 9.89 6.99 12.20
N ARG A 53 8.93 7.09 11.27
CA ARG A 53 7.93 8.16 11.22
C ARG A 53 6.83 8.02 12.28
N GLY A 54 6.77 6.91 13.01
CA GLY A 54 5.87 6.72 14.15
C GLY A 54 4.43 6.30 13.79
N ALA A 55 4.13 6.20 12.50
CA ALA A 55 2.98 5.48 11.95
C ALA A 55 3.49 4.80 10.67
N ASP A 56 3.09 3.54 10.46
CA ASP A 56 3.39 2.74 9.26
C ASP A 56 4.69 1.90 9.23
N PHE A 57 4.94 1.26 8.07
CA PHE A 57 6.02 0.34 7.75
C PHE A 57 6.89 0.85 6.60
N LEU A 58 8.13 0.36 6.55
CA LEU A 58 8.97 0.39 5.37
C LEU A 58 8.81 -0.92 4.60
N PHE A 59 8.82 -0.86 3.27
CA PHE A 59 8.70 -2.04 2.42
C PHE A 59 9.79 -2.14 1.36
N GLY A 60 10.32 -3.35 1.17
CA GLY A 60 11.38 -3.66 0.23
C GLY A 60 10.90 -4.10 -1.16
N SER A 61 11.86 -4.32 -2.06
CA SER A 61 11.62 -4.80 -3.43
C SER A 61 10.88 -6.14 -3.50
N THR A 62 11.09 -7.02 -2.53
CA THR A 62 10.41 -8.32 -2.43
C THR A 62 8.90 -8.16 -2.27
N ASN A 63 8.47 -7.20 -1.44
CA ASN A 63 7.05 -6.93 -1.22
C ASN A 63 6.40 -6.33 -2.48
N ILE A 64 7.10 -5.41 -3.15
CA ILE A 64 6.65 -4.80 -4.41
C ILE A 64 6.47 -5.88 -5.49
N SER A 65 7.47 -6.75 -5.66
CA SER A 65 7.44 -7.82 -6.66
C SER A 65 6.29 -8.80 -6.41
N MET A 66 6.08 -9.19 -5.15
CA MET A 66 4.97 -10.06 -4.74
C MET A 66 3.61 -9.40 -4.98
N PHE A 67 3.47 -8.12 -4.64
CA PHE A 67 2.24 -7.35 -4.83
C PHE A 67 1.89 -7.23 -6.32
N ASN A 68 2.88 -6.87 -7.15
CA ASN A 68 2.72 -6.74 -8.59
C ASN A 68 2.29 -8.05 -9.25
N HIS A 69 2.99 -9.15 -8.93
CA HIS A 69 2.65 -10.48 -9.43
C HIS A 69 1.25 -10.92 -8.99
N THR A 70 0.90 -10.69 -7.71
CA THR A 70 -0.40 -11.12 -7.16
C THR A 70 -1.57 -10.36 -7.79
N ASN A 71 -1.38 -9.07 -8.09
CA ASN A 71 -2.43 -8.20 -8.62
C ASN A 71 -2.39 -8.03 -10.13
N ASN A 72 -1.44 -8.67 -10.82
CA ASN A 72 -1.23 -8.57 -12.26
C ASN A 72 -1.09 -7.11 -12.72
N ILE A 73 -0.16 -6.40 -12.09
CA ILE A 73 0.23 -5.02 -12.44
C ILE A 73 1.74 -4.94 -12.61
N ASP A 74 2.21 -3.99 -13.41
CA ASP A 74 3.63 -3.85 -13.72
C ASP A 74 4.35 -2.87 -12.78
N TYR A 75 3.66 -1.79 -12.38
CA TYR A 75 4.26 -0.67 -11.65
C TYR A 75 3.37 -0.18 -10.51
N ILE A 76 4.02 0.31 -9.45
CA ILE A 76 3.40 1.08 -8.38
C ILE A 76 3.83 2.54 -8.56
N CYS A 77 2.88 3.44 -8.78
CA CYS A 77 3.12 4.88 -8.74
C CYS A 77 2.64 5.44 -7.41
N ARG A 78 3.47 6.25 -6.75
CA ARG A 78 3.21 6.79 -5.41
C ARG A 78 3.87 8.15 -5.19
N ALA A 79 3.53 8.79 -4.07
CA ALA A 79 4.11 10.04 -3.59
C ALA A 79 4.60 9.85 -2.14
N HIS A 80 4.58 10.90 -1.30
CA HIS A 80 4.95 10.92 0.12
C HIS A 80 6.42 11.24 0.44
N GLN A 81 7.38 10.64 -0.26
CA GLN A 81 8.80 10.98 -0.08
C GLN A 81 9.22 12.13 -1.01
N LEU A 82 9.93 13.11 -0.44
CA LEU A 82 10.62 14.12 -1.23
C LEU A 82 11.79 13.46 -1.98
N VAL A 83 11.86 13.71 -3.29
CA VAL A 83 12.96 13.29 -4.17
C VAL A 83 13.43 14.52 -4.94
N MET A 84 14.75 14.67 -5.09
CA MET A 84 15.34 15.92 -5.59
C MET A 84 14.97 16.21 -7.05
N GLU A 85 14.94 15.16 -7.88
CA GLU A 85 14.62 15.22 -9.30
C GLU A 85 13.10 15.28 -9.56
N GLY A 86 12.28 15.26 -8.50
CA GLY A 86 10.82 15.23 -8.58
C GLY A 86 10.23 13.86 -8.92
N TYR A 87 11.04 12.87 -9.28
CA TYR A 87 10.67 11.47 -9.43
C TYR A 87 11.86 10.55 -9.10
N LYS A 88 11.57 9.34 -8.63
CA LYS A 88 12.51 8.24 -8.41
C LYS A 88 11.83 6.94 -8.82
#